data_AF-A0A4S8MXX0-F1
#
_entry.id   AF-A0A4S8MXX0-F1
#
_cell.length_a   1.000
_cell.length_b   1.000
_cell.length_c   1.000
_cell.angle_alpha   90.00
_cell.angle_beta   90.00
_cell.angle_gamma   90.00
#
_symmetry.space_group_name_H-M   'P 1'
#
loop_
_entity.id
_entity.type
_entity.pdbx_description
1 polymer ?
#
loop_
_entity_poly.entity_id
_entity_poly.type
_entity_poly.pdbx_seq_one_letter_code
_entity_poly.pdbx_strand_id
1 'polypeptide(L)'
;MFTTPGRVSSQFSRPFRTGIRSVTTRSPSGPGQFPKRPLPPPPSSTSSSSGTFGYLRYSPWSKDFPGSWRTRALLQSTVYAIGLVAATNYVDELWFPKDRGYASPREVKIAIEKLKAAFPEETQVSTTPDELKLYGSSDNSYHPTSPHSVIVRPQSTDDVVKIVKIAVECRMPMVVYSGATSLEGHFSGISTGSICIDMSGMDKILEINEADSDLVCQSGAKWEDINHTLDEKGLPLFFPLDPGPGATIGGMIGTGCSGTNAVRYGTAKAEWFLNLTVVLPNGEVIKTRRRARKSAAGFDTTKLFIGAEGTLGIVTEATLRLAPLLPTKVAMAQFPNVEKAVSAVQEVLNGPYGNHIQCVELLDDRMMSAINQAGLVSRPYPVSDTLFFKIQGDDPAIKLASKSISAIVKKHGSSRFEFASTEKEAEELWMNRKYALMSTMGAFPGMRCWTTDVCVPVSRLPQLVYETKKDLEEIGLISTIVGHVGDGNFHELILFKDQDDQELAKVSDAVHRLVKRSLALDGTCTGEHGVGIGKKEFLVEELGEGTVELMKSIKKTIDPLNLMNPGKLYPDDEKKSSTH
;
A
#
# COMPACT_ATOMS: atom_id res chain seq x y z
N MET A 1 72.53 21.75 1.66
CA MET A 1 72.09 23.00 2.31
C MET A 1 70.74 22.70 2.94
N PHE A 2 70.67 22.30 4.23
CA PHE A 2 70.50 23.20 5.41
C PHE A 2 69.30 24.14 5.16
N THR A 3 68.17 24.10 5.89
CA THR A 3 67.92 23.89 7.33
C THR A 3 66.44 23.59 7.65
N THR A 4 66.26 22.89 8.77
CA THR A 4 65.04 22.51 9.49
C THR A 4 64.51 23.66 10.41
N PRO A 5 63.58 23.47 11.40
CA PRO A 5 62.28 24.16 11.47
C PRO A 5 62.08 25.06 12.72
N GLY A 6 60.94 25.77 12.79
CA GLY A 6 60.52 26.56 13.96
C GLY A 6 59.40 25.91 14.77
N ARG A 7 59.66 25.66 16.07
CA ARG A 7 58.75 25.23 17.15
C ARG A 7 58.71 26.33 18.21
N VAL A 8 57.53 26.69 18.75
CA VAL A 8 57.24 27.09 20.16
C VAL A 8 55.70 26.95 20.32
N SER A 9 55.10 25.97 21.03
CA SER A 9 54.75 25.86 22.48
C SER A 9 54.04 27.12 23.05
N SER A 10 53.03 27.13 23.95
CA SER A 10 52.49 26.18 24.94
C SER A 10 51.19 26.74 25.62
N GLN A 11 50.45 25.86 26.32
CA GLN A 11 49.49 26.08 27.45
C GLN A 11 48.14 26.75 27.12
N PHE A 12 46.97 26.23 27.51
CA PHE A 12 46.55 25.76 28.84
C PHE A 12 45.58 24.57 28.81
N SER A 13 45.78 23.67 29.78
CA SER A 13 44.91 22.56 30.17
C SER A 13 44.23 22.87 31.51
N ARG A 14 42.92 22.55 31.66
CA ARG A 14 42.26 22.27 32.95
C ARG A 14 41.06 21.31 32.77
N PRO A 15 40.69 20.54 33.82
CA PRO A 15 40.10 19.21 33.68
C PRO A 15 38.58 19.16 34.00
N PHE A 16 37.88 18.23 33.36
CA PHE A 16 36.51 17.84 33.72
C PHE A 16 36.52 17.04 35.03
N ARG A 17 35.83 17.56 36.05
CA ARG A 17 35.57 16.88 37.32
C ARG A 17 34.44 15.85 37.15
N THR A 18 34.74 14.62 37.51
CA THR A 18 33.81 13.54 37.84
C THR A 18 33.06 13.87 39.13
N GLY A 19 31.73 13.78 39.08
CA GLY A 19 30.83 13.91 40.23
C GLY A 19 29.94 12.68 40.32
N ILE A 20 30.48 11.61 40.89
CA ILE A 20 29.70 10.46 41.36
C ILE A 20 28.94 10.91 42.61
N ARG A 21 27.61 10.84 42.59
CA ARG A 21 26.79 10.84 43.81
C ARG A 21 25.91 9.60 43.84
N SER A 22 26.03 8.92 44.96
CA SER A 22 25.38 7.68 45.37
C SER A 22 23.86 7.69 45.23
N VAL A 23 23.33 6.70 44.54
CA VAL A 23 21.91 6.31 44.61
C VAL A 23 21.76 5.41 45.84
N THR A 24 21.08 5.91 46.86
CA THR A 24 20.59 5.09 47.98
C THR A 24 19.11 4.79 47.74
N THR A 25 18.80 3.51 47.89
CA THR A 25 17.50 2.89 47.76
C THR A 25 16.54 3.32 48.87
N ARG A 26 15.33 3.77 48.52
CA ARG A 26 14.16 3.75 49.40
C ARG A 26 12.91 3.32 48.63
N SER A 27 12.20 2.40 49.26
CA SER A 27 10.95 1.73 48.90
C SER A 27 9.77 2.66 48.62
N PRO A 28 8.75 2.21 47.86
CA PRO A 28 7.60 3.03 47.48
C PRO A 28 6.57 3.11 48.62
N SER A 29 6.32 4.32 49.11
CA SER A 29 5.20 4.63 50.00
C SER A 29 4.03 5.19 49.19
N GLY A 30 2.92 4.44 49.11
CA GLY A 30 1.52 4.88 49.09
C GLY A 30 1.02 5.80 47.95
N PRO A 31 -0.18 5.54 47.37
CA PRO A 31 -0.78 6.47 46.42
C PRO A 31 -1.30 7.72 47.16
N GLY A 32 -0.77 8.89 46.79
CA GLY A 32 -1.23 10.19 47.28
C GLY A 32 -2.65 10.50 46.78
N GLN A 33 -3.53 10.79 47.73
CA GLN A 33 -4.90 11.27 47.49
C GLN A 33 -4.89 12.67 46.85
N PHE A 34 -5.59 12.83 45.73
CA PHE A 34 -5.97 14.14 45.19
C PHE A 34 -7.06 14.78 46.07
N PRO A 35 -7.06 16.11 46.29
CA PRO A 35 -8.08 16.78 47.10
C PRO A 35 -9.44 16.78 46.38
N LYS A 36 -10.44 16.17 47.02
CA LYS A 36 -11.85 16.20 46.60
C LYS A 36 -12.42 17.62 46.79
N ARG A 37 -12.93 18.25 45.73
CA ARG A 37 -13.83 19.41 45.84
C ARG A 37 -15.19 18.96 46.40
N PRO A 38 -15.84 19.74 47.27
CA PRO A 38 -17.18 19.40 47.77
C PRO A 38 -18.23 19.61 46.67
N LEU A 39 -19.15 18.65 46.57
CA LEU A 39 -20.36 18.73 45.73
C LEU A 39 -21.40 19.66 46.41
N PRO A 40 -22.17 20.44 45.63
CA PRO A 40 -23.25 21.25 46.19
C PRO A 40 -24.45 20.36 46.61
N PRO A 41 -25.31 20.81 47.53
CA PRO A 41 -26.44 20.03 48.00
C PRO A 41 -27.53 19.93 46.92
N PRO A 42 -28.39 18.89 46.96
CA PRO A 42 -29.50 18.77 46.02
C PRO A 42 -30.60 19.79 46.35
N PRO A 43 -31.32 20.33 45.34
CA PRO A 43 -32.42 21.24 45.61
C PRO A 43 -33.65 20.48 46.13
N SER A 44 -34.23 21.02 47.20
CA SER A 44 -35.49 20.59 47.80
C SER A 44 -36.68 20.87 46.87
N SER A 45 -37.61 19.92 46.81
CA SER A 45 -38.90 20.04 46.15
C SER A 45 -39.87 20.90 46.96
N THR A 46 -40.42 21.97 46.36
CA THR A 46 -41.75 22.48 46.71
C THR A 46 -42.40 23.26 45.56
N SER A 47 -43.64 22.83 45.27
CA SER A 47 -44.83 23.56 44.82
C SER A 47 -44.85 24.35 43.51
N SER A 48 -45.73 23.85 42.64
CA SER A 48 -46.48 24.52 41.58
C SER A 48 -46.89 25.98 41.87
N SER A 49 -46.62 26.85 40.90
CA SER A 49 -47.56 27.90 40.50
C SER A 49 -47.37 28.26 39.03
N SER A 50 -48.51 28.40 38.35
CA SER A 50 -48.67 28.82 36.96
C SER A 50 -48.02 30.18 36.68
N GLY A 51 -47.16 30.26 35.68
CA GLY A 51 -46.58 31.51 35.20
C GLY A 51 -46.09 31.40 33.75
N THR A 52 -46.89 31.89 32.82
CA THR A 52 -46.57 32.04 31.41
C THR A 52 -45.39 33.02 31.21
N PHE A 53 -44.41 32.60 30.41
CA PHE A 53 -43.35 33.39 29.73
C PHE A 53 -42.29 34.16 30.56
N GLY A 54 -41.17 33.47 30.86
CA GLY A 54 -39.90 34.06 31.33
C GLY A 54 -38.78 34.15 30.28
N TYR A 55 -38.96 33.65 29.06
CA TYR A 55 -37.86 33.52 28.07
C TYR A 55 -37.40 34.83 27.41
N LEU A 56 -38.19 35.92 27.49
CA LEU A 56 -37.86 37.20 26.83
C LEU A 56 -36.87 38.09 27.59
N ARG A 57 -36.52 37.77 28.85
CA ARG A 57 -35.57 38.56 29.67
C ARG A 57 -34.08 38.29 29.39
N TYR A 58 -33.76 37.30 28.58
CA TYR A 58 -32.37 36.90 28.29
C TYR A 58 -31.95 37.11 26.83
N SER A 59 -32.77 37.80 26.04
CA SER A 59 -32.32 38.26 24.72
C SER A 59 -31.22 39.32 24.90
N PRO A 60 -30.09 39.23 24.18
CA PRO A 60 -29.05 40.27 24.16
C PRO A 60 -29.60 41.67 23.80
N TRP A 61 -30.79 41.72 23.21
CA TRP A 61 -31.48 42.93 22.76
C TRP A 61 -32.62 43.36 23.70
N SER A 62 -32.86 42.65 24.81
CA SER A 62 -33.79 43.10 25.83
C SER A 62 -33.24 44.33 26.56
N LYS A 63 -34.14 45.23 26.98
CA LYS A 63 -33.76 46.46 27.71
C LYS A 63 -33.07 46.15 29.04
N ASP A 64 -33.40 45.01 29.64
CA ASP A 64 -32.95 44.60 30.97
C ASP A 64 -31.67 43.73 30.94
N PHE A 65 -31.03 43.53 29.78
CA PHE A 65 -29.85 42.66 29.68
C PHE A 65 -28.61 43.27 30.37
N PRO A 66 -28.06 42.63 31.43
CA PRO A 66 -26.93 43.13 32.20
C PRO A 66 -25.61 42.84 31.46
N GLY A 67 -25.30 43.64 30.43
CA GLY A 67 -24.07 43.48 29.67
C GLY A 67 -23.78 44.65 28.74
N SER A 68 -22.49 44.95 28.57
CA SER A 68 -22.01 45.98 27.64
C SER A 68 -22.42 45.65 26.19
N TRP A 69 -22.40 46.65 25.31
CA TRP A 69 -22.69 46.45 23.89
C TRP A 69 -21.78 45.38 23.25
N ARG A 70 -20.51 45.30 23.68
CA ARG A 70 -19.55 44.27 23.23
C ARG A 70 -19.97 42.87 23.65
N THR A 71 -20.47 42.71 24.87
CA THR A 71 -20.96 41.44 25.40
C THR A 71 -22.20 40.96 24.63
N ARG A 72 -23.09 41.89 24.28
CA ARG A 72 -24.30 41.60 23.48
C ARG A 72 -23.94 41.16 22.05
N ALA A 73 -23.00 41.86 21.41
CA ALA A 73 -22.50 41.51 20.08
C ALA A 73 -21.82 40.14 20.06
N LEU A 74 -21.00 39.83 21.08
CA LEU A 74 -20.35 38.53 21.21
C LEU A 74 -21.37 37.40 21.34
N LEU A 75 -22.34 37.53 22.26
CA LEU A 75 -23.39 36.51 22.45
C LEU A 75 -24.23 36.31 21.19
N GLN A 76 -24.58 37.39 20.48
CA GLN A 76 -25.28 37.30 19.21
C GLN A 76 -24.46 36.53 18.16
N SER A 77 -23.15 36.82 18.06
CA SER A 77 -22.26 36.13 17.14
C SER A 77 -22.12 34.64 17.47
N THR A 78 -22.07 34.28 18.76
CA THR A 78 -22.00 32.88 19.21
C THR A 78 -23.31 32.14 18.93
N VAL A 79 -24.47 32.75 19.20
CA VAL A 79 -25.77 32.17 18.86
C VAL A 79 -25.92 32.00 17.34
N TYR A 80 -25.45 32.96 16.55
CA TYR A 80 -25.46 32.86 15.09
C TYR A 80 -24.53 31.76 14.60
N ALA A 81 -23.33 31.62 15.15
CA ALA A 81 -22.39 30.55 14.82
C ALA A 81 -22.93 29.16 15.20
N ILE A 82 -23.50 29.02 16.40
CA ILE A 82 -24.16 27.78 16.84
C ILE A 82 -25.36 27.47 15.94
N GLY A 83 -26.17 28.48 15.59
CA GLY A 83 -27.29 28.34 14.67
C GLY A 83 -26.85 27.94 13.27
N LEU A 84 -25.72 28.47 12.78
CA LEU A 84 -25.14 28.10 11.49
C LEU A 84 -24.67 26.64 11.51
N VAL A 85 -23.93 26.23 12.55
CA VAL A 85 -23.45 24.85 12.72
C VAL A 85 -24.62 23.87 12.88
N ALA A 86 -25.64 24.23 13.65
CA ALA A 86 -26.84 23.41 13.80
C ALA A 86 -27.63 23.32 12.49
N ALA A 87 -27.72 24.42 11.72
CA ALA A 87 -28.37 24.43 10.42
C ALA A 87 -27.58 23.61 9.39
N THR A 88 -26.24 23.69 9.34
CA THR A 88 -25.43 22.82 8.49
C THR A 88 -25.56 21.37 8.88
N ASN A 89 -25.51 21.04 10.18
CA ASN A 89 -25.70 19.66 10.64
C ASN A 89 -27.11 19.13 10.33
N TYR A 90 -28.13 19.99 10.42
CA TYR A 90 -29.51 19.63 10.09
C TYR A 90 -29.73 19.46 8.58
N VAL A 91 -29.11 20.31 7.76
CA VAL A 91 -29.09 20.18 6.29
C VAL A 91 -28.32 18.91 5.89
N ASP A 92 -27.20 18.62 6.54
CA ASP A 92 -26.44 17.39 6.34
C ASP A 92 -27.27 16.16 6.72
N GLU A 93 -28.04 16.18 7.80
CA GLU A 93 -28.94 15.07 8.16
C GLU A 93 -30.14 14.91 7.21
N LEU A 94 -30.63 16.00 6.63
CA LEU A 94 -31.73 15.99 5.65
C LEU A 94 -31.29 15.53 4.25
N TRP A 95 -30.11 15.96 3.79
CA TRP A 95 -29.54 15.54 2.52
C TRP A 95 -28.87 14.17 2.63
N PHE A 96 -28.35 13.85 3.81
CA PHE A 96 -27.68 12.59 4.11
C PHE A 96 -28.27 11.90 5.35
N PRO A 97 -29.51 11.36 5.29
CA PRO A 97 -30.05 10.54 6.37
C PRO A 97 -29.08 9.40 6.72
N LYS A 98 -28.62 9.34 7.98
CA LYS A 98 -27.65 8.36 8.49
C LYS A 98 -28.15 6.91 8.40
N ASP A 99 -29.46 6.71 8.32
CA ASP A 99 -30.13 5.39 8.27
C ASP A 99 -30.43 4.87 6.86
N ARG A 100 -30.01 5.59 5.81
CA ARG A 100 -30.25 5.13 4.44
C ARG A 100 -29.03 4.33 3.93
N GLY A 101 -29.23 3.07 3.58
CA GLY A 101 -28.21 2.23 2.96
C GLY A 101 -27.75 2.72 1.58
N TYR A 102 -26.98 1.90 0.86
CA TYR A 102 -26.59 2.19 -0.52
C TYR A 102 -27.79 2.29 -1.47
N ALA A 103 -27.55 2.85 -2.65
CA ALA A 103 -28.51 3.05 -3.73
C ALA A 103 -29.43 1.82 -3.93
N SER A 104 -30.74 2.05 -3.97
CA SER A 104 -31.69 1.03 -4.45
C SER A 104 -31.50 0.76 -5.95
N PRO A 105 -32.02 -0.37 -6.50
CA PRO A 105 -31.91 -0.64 -7.95
C PRO A 105 -32.47 0.48 -8.85
N ARG A 106 -33.48 1.23 -8.37
CA ARG A 106 -34.01 2.41 -9.07
C ARG A 106 -33.00 3.56 -9.08
N GLU A 107 -32.31 3.79 -7.97
CA GLU A 107 -31.32 4.86 -7.84
C GLU A 107 -30.04 4.57 -8.58
N VAL A 108 -29.63 3.29 -8.65
CA VAL A 108 -28.55 2.86 -9.54
C VAL A 108 -28.87 3.25 -10.99
N LYS A 109 -30.10 2.99 -11.46
CA LYS A 109 -30.51 3.43 -12.81
C LYS A 109 -30.46 4.95 -12.98
N ILE A 110 -30.90 5.71 -11.98
CA ILE A 110 -30.84 7.19 -12.00
C ILE A 110 -29.38 7.67 -12.07
N ALA A 111 -28.48 7.07 -11.30
CA ALA A 111 -27.05 7.39 -11.32
C ALA A 111 -26.45 7.14 -12.71
N ILE A 112 -26.78 6.00 -13.33
CA ILE A 112 -26.33 5.67 -14.69
C ILE A 112 -26.80 6.71 -15.71
N GLU A 113 -28.07 7.11 -15.68
CA GLU A 113 -28.59 8.14 -16.60
C GLU A 113 -27.90 9.50 -16.37
N LYS A 114 -27.63 9.87 -15.13
CA LYS A 114 -26.85 11.07 -14.81
C LYS A 114 -25.42 11.01 -15.32
N LEU A 115 -24.77 9.85 -15.20
CA LEU A 115 -23.42 9.64 -15.72
C LEU A 115 -23.40 9.76 -17.25
N LYS A 116 -24.34 9.11 -17.95
CA LYS A 116 -24.49 9.24 -19.41
C LYS A 116 -24.76 10.67 -19.85
N ALA A 117 -25.56 11.42 -19.08
CA ALA A 117 -25.81 12.84 -19.37
C ALA A 117 -24.58 13.72 -19.11
N ALA A 118 -23.78 13.41 -18.09
CA ALA A 118 -22.56 14.15 -17.75
C ALA A 118 -21.38 13.86 -18.69
N PHE A 119 -21.37 12.67 -19.32
CA PHE A 119 -20.32 12.16 -20.20
C PHE A 119 -20.95 11.67 -21.52
N PRO A 120 -21.25 12.58 -22.46
CA PRO A 120 -21.99 12.25 -23.67
C PRO A 120 -21.17 11.47 -24.72
N GLU A 121 -19.84 11.40 -24.58
CA GLU A 121 -19.02 10.56 -25.43
C GLU A 121 -19.28 9.08 -25.11
N GLU A 122 -19.73 8.31 -26.10
CA GLU A 122 -20.13 6.89 -25.91
C GLU A 122 -19.00 6.02 -25.33
N THR A 123 -17.74 6.39 -25.53
CA THR A 123 -16.58 5.65 -25.02
C THR A 123 -16.32 5.87 -23.53
N GLN A 124 -16.86 6.94 -22.93
CA GLN A 124 -16.62 7.30 -21.53
C GLN A 124 -17.51 6.55 -20.55
N VAL A 125 -18.70 6.10 -20.94
CA VAL A 125 -19.64 5.40 -20.05
C VAL A 125 -20.10 4.09 -20.68
N SER A 126 -19.78 2.97 -20.03
CA SER A 126 -20.23 1.65 -20.48
C SER A 126 -21.16 0.97 -19.47
N THR A 127 -22.21 0.35 -20.02
CA THR A 127 -23.12 -0.54 -19.31
C THR A 127 -23.22 -1.91 -19.98
N THR A 128 -22.23 -2.28 -20.80
CA THR A 128 -22.22 -3.55 -21.54
C THR A 128 -21.99 -4.73 -20.59
N PRO A 129 -22.88 -5.75 -20.53
CA PRO A 129 -22.79 -6.81 -19.53
C PRO A 129 -21.44 -7.53 -19.45
N ASP A 130 -20.82 -7.85 -20.59
CA ASP A 130 -19.53 -8.55 -20.63
C ASP A 130 -18.39 -7.70 -20.07
N GLU A 131 -18.41 -6.39 -20.35
CA GLU A 131 -17.41 -5.44 -19.84
C GLU A 131 -17.58 -5.24 -18.33
N LEU A 132 -18.82 -5.11 -17.85
CA LEU A 132 -19.12 -5.00 -16.42
C LEU A 132 -18.64 -6.23 -15.63
N LYS A 133 -18.75 -7.43 -16.22
CA LYS A 133 -18.23 -8.68 -15.66
C LYS A 133 -16.70 -8.70 -15.70
N LEU A 134 -16.10 -8.36 -16.83
CA LEU A 134 -14.65 -8.32 -17.01
C LEU A 134 -13.99 -7.41 -15.97
N TYR A 135 -14.47 -6.19 -15.79
CA TYR A 135 -13.90 -5.25 -14.82
C TYR A 135 -14.14 -5.64 -13.36
N GLY A 136 -15.19 -6.42 -13.08
CA GLY A 136 -15.49 -6.94 -11.75
C GLY A 136 -14.73 -8.21 -11.37
N SER A 137 -13.95 -8.80 -12.28
CA SER A 137 -13.30 -10.11 -12.15
C SER A 137 -11.85 -10.11 -12.66
N SER A 138 -11.06 -11.11 -12.27
CA SER A 138 -9.71 -11.33 -12.81
C SER A 138 -9.36 -12.80 -12.69
N ASP A 139 -8.79 -13.38 -13.74
CA ASP A 139 -8.31 -14.77 -13.74
C ASP A 139 -7.10 -14.97 -12.81
N ASN A 140 -6.40 -13.88 -12.49
CA ASN A 140 -5.26 -13.89 -11.56
C ASN A 140 -5.70 -13.82 -10.09
N SER A 141 -7.01 -13.76 -9.82
CA SER A 141 -7.57 -13.70 -8.47
C SER A 141 -8.54 -14.87 -8.26
N TYR A 142 -8.53 -15.46 -7.07
CA TYR A 142 -9.49 -16.51 -6.67
C TYR A 142 -10.64 -15.94 -5.81
N HIS A 143 -10.55 -14.67 -5.40
CA HIS A 143 -11.53 -14.01 -4.53
C HIS A 143 -12.93 -13.98 -5.14
N PRO A 144 -13.99 -13.90 -4.30
CA PRO A 144 -15.34 -13.64 -4.78
C PRO A 144 -15.41 -12.41 -5.67
N THR A 145 -16.15 -12.52 -6.79
CA THR A 145 -16.29 -11.43 -7.75
C THR A 145 -17.75 -11.03 -7.94
N SER A 146 -17.98 -9.75 -8.21
CA SER A 146 -19.28 -9.20 -8.62
C SER A 146 -19.08 -8.24 -9.78
N PRO A 147 -19.99 -8.21 -10.79
CA PRO A 147 -19.94 -7.20 -11.82
C PRO A 147 -20.23 -5.82 -11.25
N HIS A 148 -19.75 -4.78 -11.94
CA HIS A 148 -20.17 -3.40 -11.69
C HIS A 148 -21.53 -3.10 -12.33
N SER A 149 -22.11 -1.95 -12.01
CA SER A 149 -23.33 -1.48 -12.66
C SER A 149 -23.07 -0.55 -13.84
N VAL A 150 -21.92 0.12 -13.81
CA VAL A 150 -21.46 1.06 -14.85
C VAL A 150 -19.95 1.23 -14.75
N ILE A 151 -19.29 1.38 -15.89
CA ILE A 151 -17.88 1.77 -15.99
C ILE A 151 -17.84 3.20 -16.52
N VAL A 152 -17.02 4.04 -15.89
CA VAL A 152 -16.80 5.43 -16.31
C VAL A 152 -15.31 5.68 -16.48
N ARG A 153 -14.91 6.18 -17.65
CA ARG A 153 -13.53 6.54 -18.01
C ARG A 153 -13.33 8.05 -17.98
N PRO A 154 -12.90 8.63 -16.85
CA PRO A 154 -12.56 10.04 -16.78
C PRO A 154 -11.38 10.37 -17.68
N GLN A 155 -11.33 11.60 -18.20
CA GLN A 155 -10.18 12.12 -18.96
C GLN A 155 -9.45 13.24 -18.18
N SER A 156 -9.98 13.63 -17.03
CA SER A 156 -9.49 14.75 -16.23
C SER A 156 -9.88 14.60 -14.75
N THR A 157 -9.19 15.36 -13.88
CA THR A 157 -9.56 15.46 -12.46
C THR A 157 -10.99 15.99 -12.29
N ASP A 158 -11.44 16.91 -13.15
CA ASP A 158 -12.80 17.45 -13.11
C ASP A 158 -13.87 16.40 -13.42
N ASP A 159 -13.57 15.45 -14.31
CA ASP A 159 -14.47 14.33 -14.59
C ASP A 159 -14.60 13.42 -13.37
N VAL A 160 -13.49 13.13 -12.69
CA VAL A 160 -13.51 12.37 -11.43
C VAL A 160 -14.37 13.09 -10.38
N VAL A 161 -14.26 14.42 -10.25
CA VAL A 161 -15.11 15.22 -9.35
C VAL A 161 -16.60 15.09 -9.72
N LYS A 162 -16.97 15.12 -11.01
CA LYS A 162 -18.36 14.92 -11.46
C LYS A 162 -18.87 13.52 -11.08
N ILE A 163 -18.06 12.48 -11.29
CA ILE A 163 -18.40 11.10 -10.92
C ILE A 163 -18.66 11.01 -9.41
N VAL A 164 -17.76 11.53 -8.58
CA VAL A 164 -17.88 11.52 -7.12
C VAL A 164 -19.17 12.23 -6.67
N LYS A 165 -19.48 13.40 -7.24
CA LYS A 165 -20.71 14.13 -6.91
C LYS A 165 -21.98 13.33 -7.22
N ILE A 166 -22.03 12.68 -8.38
CA ILE A 166 -23.17 11.82 -8.77
C ILE A 166 -23.26 10.61 -7.84
N ALA A 167 -22.11 9.98 -7.53
CA ALA A 167 -22.03 8.83 -6.65
C ALA A 167 -22.55 9.16 -5.23
N VAL A 168 -22.14 10.30 -4.68
CA VAL A 168 -22.59 10.81 -3.37
C VAL A 168 -24.09 11.10 -3.38
N GLU A 169 -24.58 11.82 -4.39
CA GLU A 169 -26.00 12.16 -4.52
C GLU A 169 -26.89 10.91 -4.58
N CYS A 170 -26.43 9.88 -5.30
CA CYS A 170 -27.16 8.62 -5.46
C CYS A 170 -26.81 7.55 -4.41
N ARG A 171 -25.85 7.80 -3.52
CA ARG A 171 -25.27 6.81 -2.58
C ARG A 171 -24.80 5.51 -3.25
N MET A 172 -24.16 5.67 -4.40
CA MET A 172 -23.64 4.55 -5.17
C MET A 172 -22.15 4.34 -4.85
N PRO A 173 -21.75 3.15 -4.39
CA PRO A 173 -20.35 2.83 -4.16
C PRO A 173 -19.48 3.04 -5.41
N MET A 174 -18.24 3.43 -5.20
CA MET A 174 -17.22 3.63 -6.23
C MET A 174 -16.06 2.66 -6.01
N VAL A 175 -15.61 2.04 -7.09
CA VAL A 175 -14.42 1.19 -7.12
C VAL A 175 -13.47 1.79 -8.15
N VAL A 176 -12.30 2.23 -7.70
CA VAL A 176 -11.28 2.78 -8.61
C VAL A 176 -10.57 1.62 -9.28
N TYR A 177 -10.53 1.65 -10.60
CA TYR A 177 -9.94 0.62 -11.44
C TYR A 177 -8.73 1.18 -12.16
N SER A 178 -7.59 0.55 -11.95
CA SER A 178 -6.28 0.99 -12.46
C SER A 178 -5.80 -0.01 -13.53
N GLY A 179 -4.55 -0.46 -13.50
CA GLY A 179 -4.00 -1.40 -14.50
C GLY A 179 -4.57 -2.83 -14.51
N ALA A 180 -5.61 -3.14 -13.74
CA ALA A 180 -6.22 -4.49 -13.66
C ALA A 180 -5.32 -5.64 -13.17
N THR A 181 -4.18 -5.35 -12.52
CA THR A 181 -3.17 -6.37 -12.15
C THR A 181 -3.24 -6.85 -10.70
N SER A 182 -4.17 -6.37 -9.88
CA SER A 182 -4.20 -6.69 -8.45
C SER A 182 -4.65 -8.12 -8.16
N LEU A 183 -4.14 -8.72 -7.07
CA LEU A 183 -4.42 -10.12 -6.72
C LEU A 183 -5.43 -10.30 -5.59
N GLU A 184 -5.63 -9.30 -4.72
CA GLU A 184 -6.47 -9.42 -3.51
C GLU A 184 -7.92 -8.95 -3.68
N GLY A 185 -8.46 -8.95 -4.92
CA GLY A 185 -9.88 -8.65 -5.18
C GLY A 185 -10.29 -7.17 -5.08
N HIS A 186 -9.34 -6.24 -5.07
CA HIS A 186 -9.58 -4.79 -4.96
C HIS A 186 -10.57 -4.25 -6.01
N PHE A 187 -10.48 -4.77 -7.24
CA PHE A 187 -11.26 -4.33 -8.40
C PHE A 187 -12.73 -4.75 -8.33
N SER A 188 -13.11 -5.70 -7.47
CA SER A 188 -14.42 -6.33 -7.61
C SER A 188 -15.58 -5.36 -7.34
N GLY A 189 -16.68 -5.52 -8.07
CA GLY A 189 -17.90 -4.76 -7.86
C GLY A 189 -18.54 -5.01 -6.50
N ILE A 190 -19.48 -4.13 -6.14
CA ILE A 190 -20.32 -4.29 -4.94
C ILE A 190 -21.66 -4.89 -5.37
N SER A 191 -22.14 -5.89 -4.63
CA SER A 191 -23.37 -6.64 -4.97
C SER A 191 -24.64 -5.78 -5.02
N THR A 192 -24.67 -4.66 -4.30
CA THR A 192 -25.76 -3.66 -4.35
C THR A 192 -25.69 -2.75 -5.59
N GLY A 193 -24.64 -2.88 -6.39
CA GLY A 193 -24.30 -2.00 -7.51
C GLY A 193 -23.17 -1.03 -7.17
N SER A 194 -22.32 -0.74 -8.15
CA SER A 194 -21.16 0.15 -7.99
C SER A 194 -20.75 0.79 -9.32
N ILE A 195 -20.12 1.95 -9.22
CA ILE A 195 -19.43 2.64 -10.33
C ILE A 195 -17.99 2.13 -10.35
N CYS A 196 -17.58 1.54 -11.47
CA CYS A 196 -16.17 1.32 -11.76
C CYS A 196 -15.60 2.59 -12.40
N ILE A 197 -14.55 3.15 -11.79
CA ILE A 197 -13.87 4.35 -12.30
C ILE A 197 -12.57 3.89 -12.96
N ASP A 198 -12.60 3.72 -14.27
CA ASP A 198 -11.48 3.22 -15.07
C ASP A 198 -10.53 4.37 -15.42
N MET A 199 -9.40 4.41 -14.73
CA MET A 199 -8.40 5.48 -14.83
C MET A 199 -7.59 5.44 -16.14
N SER A 200 -7.84 4.49 -17.06
CA SER A 200 -7.11 4.38 -18.33
C SER A 200 -7.23 5.62 -19.24
N GLY A 201 -8.28 6.43 -19.08
CA GLY A 201 -8.41 7.71 -19.79
C GLY A 201 -7.51 8.84 -19.28
N MET A 202 -6.78 8.61 -18.18
CA MET A 202 -5.87 9.56 -17.54
C MET A 202 -4.45 8.99 -17.48
N ASP A 203 -3.82 8.75 -18.63
CA ASP A 203 -2.54 8.02 -18.76
C ASP A 203 -1.33 8.87 -19.15
N LYS A 204 -1.47 10.20 -19.15
CA LYS A 204 -0.43 11.10 -19.70
C LYS A 204 0.69 11.41 -18.71
N ILE A 205 1.91 11.49 -19.23
CA ILE A 205 3.02 12.22 -18.59
C ILE A 205 2.79 13.71 -18.87
N LEU A 206 2.63 14.50 -17.82
CA LEU A 206 2.27 15.92 -17.89
C LEU A 206 3.51 16.82 -17.94
N GLU A 207 4.57 16.46 -17.22
CA GLU A 207 5.81 17.24 -17.13
C GLU A 207 6.99 16.33 -16.79
N ILE A 208 8.18 16.60 -17.36
CA ILE A 208 9.44 15.95 -16.98
C ILE A 208 10.44 17.04 -16.60
N ASN A 209 10.90 17.02 -15.35
CA ASN A 209 11.84 17.98 -14.79
C ASN A 209 13.22 17.32 -14.63
N GLU A 210 13.96 17.20 -15.73
CA GLU A 210 15.27 16.52 -15.76
C GLU A 210 16.25 17.07 -14.70
N ALA A 211 16.38 18.40 -14.62
CA ALA A 211 17.28 19.08 -13.71
C ALA A 211 17.01 18.77 -12.23
N ASP A 212 15.76 18.45 -11.89
CA ASP A 212 15.32 18.13 -10.53
C ASP A 212 15.11 16.61 -10.32
N SER A 213 15.31 15.80 -11.37
CA SER A 213 15.05 14.36 -11.42
C SER A 213 13.66 14.01 -10.88
N ASP A 214 12.63 14.66 -11.39
CA ASP A 214 11.23 14.34 -11.09
C ASP A 214 10.35 14.47 -12.35
N LEU A 215 9.16 13.89 -12.30
CA LEU A 215 8.14 14.05 -13.34
C LEU A 215 6.74 14.14 -12.73
N VAL A 216 5.79 14.69 -13.47
CA VAL A 216 4.37 14.72 -13.12
C VAL A 216 3.61 13.89 -14.15
N CYS A 217 2.76 12.97 -13.69
CA CYS A 217 1.93 12.14 -14.56
C CYS A 217 0.53 11.94 -13.97
N GLN A 218 -0.40 11.57 -14.83
CA GLN A 218 -1.71 11.12 -14.42
C GLN A 218 -1.66 9.69 -13.86
N SER A 219 -2.65 9.31 -13.05
CA SER A 219 -2.63 8.03 -12.31
C SER A 219 -2.82 6.78 -13.17
N GLY A 220 -3.41 6.91 -14.36
CA GLY A 220 -3.52 5.84 -15.36
C GLY A 220 -2.22 5.55 -16.11
N ALA A 221 -1.16 6.35 -15.94
CA ALA A 221 0.11 6.13 -16.63
C ALA A 221 0.75 4.81 -16.16
N LYS A 222 1.26 4.01 -17.10
CA LYS A 222 2.02 2.79 -16.80
C LYS A 222 3.46 3.13 -16.43
N TRP A 223 4.03 2.40 -15.48
CA TRP A 223 5.40 2.65 -15.07
C TRP A 223 6.41 2.29 -16.18
N GLU A 224 6.08 1.31 -17.02
CA GLU A 224 6.88 0.93 -18.17
C GLU A 224 6.91 2.03 -19.22
N ASP A 225 5.76 2.61 -19.54
CA ASP A 225 5.65 3.69 -20.53
C ASP A 225 6.40 4.94 -20.05
N ILE A 226 6.39 5.21 -18.74
CA ILE A 226 7.22 6.25 -18.13
C ILE A 226 8.71 6.00 -18.38
N ASN A 227 9.21 4.80 -18.03
CA ASN A 227 10.62 4.48 -18.21
C ASN A 227 11.03 4.43 -19.69
N HIS A 228 10.16 3.91 -20.57
CA HIS A 228 10.37 3.91 -22.00
C HIS A 228 10.44 5.34 -22.56
N THR A 229 9.55 6.24 -22.13
CA THR A 229 9.57 7.65 -22.55
C THR A 229 10.85 8.36 -22.12
N LEU A 230 11.38 8.05 -20.93
CA LEU A 230 12.65 8.61 -20.45
C LEU A 230 13.83 8.12 -21.32
N ASP A 231 13.84 6.84 -21.66
CA ASP A 231 14.85 6.22 -22.53
C ASP A 231 14.81 6.79 -23.96
N GLU A 232 13.62 6.88 -24.58
CA GLU A 232 13.43 7.49 -25.92
C GLU A 232 13.92 8.94 -25.99
N LYS A 233 13.83 9.67 -24.87
CA LYS A 233 14.33 11.05 -24.75
C LYS A 233 15.83 11.12 -24.46
N GLY A 234 16.51 9.98 -24.28
CA GLY A 234 17.93 9.90 -23.95
C GLY A 234 18.26 10.41 -22.55
N LEU A 235 17.29 10.40 -21.63
CA LEU A 235 17.48 10.89 -20.27
C LEU A 235 18.13 9.80 -19.41
N PRO A 236 19.23 10.09 -18.67
CA PRO A 236 19.90 9.10 -17.83
C PRO A 236 19.17 8.89 -16.49
N LEU A 237 17.84 8.84 -16.53
CA LEU A 237 16.93 8.79 -15.38
C LEU A 237 15.87 7.71 -15.58
N PHE A 238 15.40 7.13 -14.48
CA PHE A 238 14.28 6.17 -14.49
C PHE A 238 13.47 6.23 -13.19
N PHE A 239 12.22 5.78 -13.24
CA PHE A 239 11.38 5.52 -12.09
C PHE A 239 11.63 4.07 -11.60
N PRO A 240 12.08 3.87 -10.35
CA PRO A 240 12.68 2.59 -9.95
C PRO A 240 11.70 1.53 -9.46
N LEU A 241 10.47 1.89 -9.12
CA LEU A 241 9.48 0.89 -8.70
C LEU A 241 9.00 0.11 -9.92
N ASP A 242 9.09 -1.22 -9.85
CA ASP A 242 8.90 -2.14 -10.97
C ASP A 242 8.01 -3.35 -10.61
N PRO A 243 6.75 -3.14 -10.20
CA PRO A 243 5.82 -4.23 -9.97
C PRO A 243 5.47 -4.96 -11.28
N GLY A 244 4.62 -5.98 -11.18
CA GLY A 244 4.18 -6.78 -12.33
C GLY A 244 3.73 -5.93 -13.54
N PRO A 245 4.01 -6.38 -14.79
CA PRO A 245 3.70 -5.60 -15.98
C PRO A 245 2.23 -5.20 -16.11
N GLY A 246 1.98 -4.00 -16.65
CA GLY A 246 0.66 -3.41 -16.82
C GLY A 246 0.16 -2.60 -15.62
N ALA A 247 0.91 -2.58 -14.51
CA ALA A 247 0.57 -1.75 -13.36
C ALA A 247 0.65 -0.25 -13.70
N THR A 248 -0.34 0.51 -13.24
CA THR A 248 -0.39 1.96 -13.41
C THR A 248 -0.13 2.68 -12.10
N ILE A 249 0.34 3.93 -12.16
CA ILE A 249 0.77 4.73 -11.01
C ILE A 249 -0.29 4.81 -9.90
N GLY A 250 -1.57 4.93 -10.24
CA GLY A 250 -2.68 4.93 -9.29
C GLY A 250 -2.79 3.62 -8.52
N GLY A 251 -2.65 2.48 -9.20
CA GLY A 251 -2.65 1.15 -8.60
C GLY A 251 -1.43 0.94 -7.70
N MET A 252 -0.25 1.36 -8.16
CA MET A 252 1.00 1.33 -7.38
C MET A 252 0.89 2.08 -6.05
N ILE A 253 0.28 3.26 -6.09
CA ILE A 253 -0.03 4.04 -4.88
C ILE A 253 -1.07 3.30 -4.05
N GLY A 254 -2.17 2.87 -4.66
CA GLY A 254 -3.28 2.21 -3.99
C GLY A 254 -2.86 0.99 -3.17
N THR A 255 -2.04 0.10 -3.73
CA THR A 255 -1.59 -1.13 -3.04
C THR A 255 -0.30 -0.94 -2.25
N GLY A 256 0.37 0.20 -2.38
CA GLY A 256 1.68 0.40 -1.76
C GLY A 256 2.74 -0.55 -2.32
N CYS A 257 2.78 -0.68 -3.64
CA CYS A 257 3.55 -1.71 -4.36
C CYS A 257 5.05 -1.74 -4.03
N SER A 258 5.69 -2.87 -4.33
CA SER A 258 7.15 -3.02 -4.33
C SER A 258 7.69 -3.30 -5.73
N GLY A 259 8.40 -4.41 -5.93
CA GLY A 259 9.03 -4.82 -7.19
C GLY A 259 10.43 -5.38 -6.96
N THR A 260 11.06 -5.91 -8.02
CA THR A 260 12.39 -6.54 -7.91
C THR A 260 13.51 -5.56 -7.52
N ASN A 261 13.28 -4.26 -7.69
CA ASN A 261 14.23 -3.21 -7.34
C ASN A 261 14.12 -2.76 -5.86
N ALA A 262 13.16 -3.28 -5.09
CA ALA A 262 12.83 -2.80 -3.75
C ALA A 262 13.99 -2.93 -2.75
N VAL A 263 14.81 -3.98 -2.85
CA VAL A 263 16.03 -4.14 -2.04
C VAL A 263 16.97 -2.93 -2.12
N ARG A 264 17.03 -2.26 -3.28
CA ARG A 264 17.90 -1.11 -3.50
C ARG A 264 17.21 0.22 -3.29
N TYR A 265 16.00 0.34 -3.83
CA TYR A 265 15.31 1.61 -3.99
C TYR A 265 14.18 1.77 -2.96
N GLY A 266 13.80 0.72 -2.23
CA GLY A 266 12.64 0.70 -1.36
C GLY A 266 11.33 0.54 -2.13
N THR A 267 10.22 0.57 -1.41
CA THR A 267 8.86 0.35 -1.95
C THR A 267 8.14 1.68 -2.23
N ALA A 268 6.86 1.62 -2.62
CA ALA A 268 5.98 2.79 -2.68
C ALA A 268 5.93 3.59 -1.37
N LYS A 269 6.18 2.94 -0.22
CA LYS A 269 6.26 3.61 1.09
C LYS A 269 7.58 4.36 1.31
N ALA A 270 8.56 4.25 0.40
CA ALA A 270 9.72 5.14 0.36
C ALA A 270 9.39 6.50 -0.29
N GLU A 271 10.37 7.39 -0.48
CA GLU A 271 10.16 8.75 -1.01
C GLU A 271 10.19 8.81 -2.55
N TRP A 272 9.37 7.97 -3.21
CA TRP A 272 9.21 7.97 -4.68
C TRP A 272 8.00 8.77 -5.15
N PHE A 273 6.92 8.79 -4.37
CA PHE A 273 5.76 9.65 -4.63
C PHE A 273 5.94 10.98 -3.88
N LEU A 274 6.35 12.01 -4.60
CA LEU A 274 6.63 13.32 -4.02
C LEU A 274 5.38 14.12 -3.68
N ASN A 275 4.28 13.96 -4.39
CA ASN A 275 2.97 14.49 -4.02
C ASN A 275 1.90 13.83 -4.87
N LEU A 276 0.66 13.89 -4.40
CA LEU A 276 -0.52 13.37 -5.09
C LEU A 276 -1.55 14.48 -5.25
N THR A 277 -2.23 14.50 -6.39
CA THR A 277 -3.53 15.16 -6.56
C THR A 277 -4.61 14.11 -6.32
N VAL A 278 -5.52 14.36 -5.37
CA VAL A 278 -6.53 13.40 -4.93
C VAL A 278 -7.90 14.05 -4.91
N VAL A 279 -8.90 13.35 -5.44
CA VAL A 279 -10.32 13.69 -5.26
C VAL A 279 -10.84 12.92 -4.04
N LEU A 280 -11.25 13.67 -3.02
CA LEU A 280 -11.82 13.14 -1.79
C LEU A 280 -13.30 12.74 -1.99
N PRO A 281 -13.89 11.93 -1.08
CA PRO A 281 -15.28 11.48 -1.19
C PRO A 281 -16.32 12.62 -1.19
N ASN A 282 -15.97 13.77 -0.64
CA ASN A 282 -16.80 14.99 -0.68
C ASN A 282 -16.68 15.75 -2.03
N GLY A 283 -15.84 15.29 -2.96
CA GLY A 283 -15.54 15.91 -4.25
C GLY A 283 -14.48 17.02 -4.21
N GLU A 284 -13.85 17.26 -3.06
CA GLU A 284 -12.74 18.21 -2.95
C GLU A 284 -11.48 17.67 -3.61
N VAL A 285 -10.78 18.53 -4.36
CA VAL A 285 -9.48 18.21 -4.97
C VAL A 285 -8.39 18.75 -4.05
N ILE A 286 -7.59 17.85 -3.49
CA ILE A 286 -6.44 18.22 -2.65
C ILE A 286 -5.13 17.89 -3.34
N LYS A 287 -4.07 18.61 -2.96
CA LYS A 287 -2.70 18.24 -3.24
C LYS A 287 -1.98 17.95 -1.93
N THR A 288 -1.43 16.74 -1.78
CA THR A 288 -0.92 16.27 -0.48
C THR A 288 0.25 17.09 0.04
N ARG A 289 1.13 17.55 -0.86
CA ARG A 289 2.19 18.52 -0.58
C ARG A 289 2.67 19.25 -1.85
N ARG A 290 3.53 20.25 -1.67
CA ARG A 290 4.25 20.89 -2.80
C ARG A 290 5.37 19.97 -3.31
N ARG A 291 5.96 20.32 -4.46
CA ARG A 291 6.97 19.51 -5.19
C ARG A 291 8.34 19.38 -4.51
N ALA A 292 8.64 20.18 -3.49
CA ALA A 292 9.95 20.16 -2.83
C ALA A 292 10.29 18.78 -2.25
N ARG A 293 11.54 18.32 -2.43
CA ARG A 293 12.03 17.00 -1.97
C ARG A 293 11.97 16.80 -0.46
N LYS A 294 11.95 17.89 0.32
CA LYS A 294 11.88 17.86 1.78
C LYS A 294 10.84 18.84 2.24
N SER A 295 9.99 18.40 3.16
CA SER A 295 9.03 19.26 3.85
C SER A 295 8.87 18.74 5.27
N ALA A 296 8.72 19.68 6.23
CA ALA A 296 8.32 19.40 7.60
C ALA A 296 6.99 20.09 7.94
N ALA A 297 6.25 20.53 6.92
CA ALA A 297 4.98 21.23 7.08
C ALA A 297 3.85 20.23 7.35
N GLY A 298 3.60 19.93 8.62
CA GLY A 298 2.55 19.01 9.06
C GLY A 298 2.87 17.53 8.82
N PHE A 299 1.87 16.67 8.98
CA PHE A 299 1.98 15.23 8.75
C PHE A 299 1.95 14.91 7.24
N ASP A 300 2.64 13.84 6.84
CA ASP A 300 2.69 13.45 5.42
C ASP A 300 1.41 12.74 4.98
N THR A 301 0.47 13.52 4.46
CA THR A 301 -0.79 13.00 3.91
C THR A 301 -0.59 12.16 2.65
N THR A 302 0.56 12.26 1.97
CA THR A 302 0.89 11.39 0.83
C THR A 302 0.91 9.93 1.26
N LYS A 303 1.52 9.65 2.42
CA LYS A 303 1.60 8.30 3.00
C LYS A 303 0.25 7.78 3.46
N LEU A 304 -0.73 8.65 3.70
CA LEU A 304 -2.08 8.22 4.06
C LEU A 304 -2.79 7.57 2.86
N PHE A 305 -2.53 8.00 1.64
CA PHE A 305 -3.14 7.43 0.43
C PHE A 305 -2.36 6.24 -0.15
N ILE A 306 -1.07 6.11 0.17
CA ILE A 306 -0.25 4.98 -0.26
C ILE A 306 -0.61 3.74 0.58
N GLY A 307 -1.12 2.69 -0.07
CA GLY A 307 -1.66 1.50 0.60
C GLY A 307 -3.10 1.66 1.11
N ALA A 308 -3.80 2.74 0.73
CA ALA A 308 -5.19 2.96 1.12
C ALA A 308 -6.20 2.23 0.21
N GLU A 309 -5.73 1.59 -0.87
CA GLU A 309 -6.52 0.68 -1.72
C GLU A 309 -7.79 1.32 -2.31
N GLY A 310 -7.72 2.62 -2.61
CA GLY A 310 -8.85 3.40 -3.12
C GLY A 310 -9.95 3.65 -2.10
N THR A 311 -9.72 3.37 -0.82
CA THR A 311 -10.74 3.50 0.24
C THR A 311 -10.83 4.91 0.83
N LEU A 312 -9.83 5.78 0.62
CA LEU A 312 -9.81 7.14 1.20
C LEU A 312 -9.99 8.25 0.15
N GLY A 313 -9.85 7.94 -1.14
CA GLY A 313 -9.92 8.93 -2.22
C GLY A 313 -9.44 8.36 -3.55
N ILE A 314 -9.57 9.17 -4.60
CA ILE A 314 -9.18 8.81 -5.98
C ILE A 314 -7.95 9.63 -6.35
N VAL A 315 -6.81 8.97 -6.53
CA VAL A 315 -5.59 9.63 -7.03
C VAL A 315 -5.77 9.90 -8.52
N THR A 316 -5.61 11.16 -8.94
CA THR A 316 -5.72 11.57 -10.35
C THR A 316 -4.37 11.91 -10.98
N GLU A 317 -3.44 12.42 -10.19
CA GLU A 317 -2.07 12.75 -10.63
C GLU A 317 -1.06 12.47 -9.52
N ALA A 318 0.18 12.21 -9.91
CA ALA A 318 1.31 12.07 -9.00
C ALA A 318 2.54 12.81 -9.53
N THR A 319 3.31 13.39 -8.61
CA THR A 319 4.70 13.76 -8.90
C THR A 319 5.61 12.65 -8.44
N LEU A 320 6.40 12.08 -9.35
CA LEU A 320 7.31 10.98 -9.10
C LEU A 320 8.75 11.48 -9.03
N ARG A 321 9.52 10.96 -8.08
CA ARG A 321 10.97 11.10 -8.06
C ARG A 321 11.60 10.11 -9.04
N LEU A 322 12.64 10.53 -9.74
CA LEU A 322 13.47 9.70 -10.61
C LEU A 322 14.83 9.42 -9.97
N ALA A 323 15.41 8.28 -10.34
CA ALA A 323 16.75 7.85 -9.98
C ALA A 323 17.66 7.89 -11.22
N PRO A 324 18.99 8.07 -11.06
CA PRO A 324 19.92 7.86 -12.15
C PRO A 324 19.87 6.42 -12.67
N LEU A 325 19.79 6.24 -13.99
CA LEU A 325 19.87 4.92 -14.61
C LEU A 325 21.34 4.47 -14.66
N LEU A 326 21.64 3.32 -14.05
CA LEU A 326 22.99 2.77 -13.98
C LEU A 326 23.12 1.51 -14.86
N PRO A 327 24.29 1.24 -15.45
CA PRO A 327 24.56 -0.05 -16.09
C PRO A 327 24.38 -1.20 -15.11
N THR A 328 23.94 -2.36 -15.63
CA THR A 328 23.70 -3.55 -14.82
C THR A 328 24.31 -4.80 -15.44
N LYS A 329 24.63 -5.80 -14.61
CA LYS A 329 24.98 -7.16 -15.02
C LYS A 329 24.27 -8.17 -14.13
N VAL A 330 24.01 -9.35 -14.69
CA VAL A 330 23.26 -10.41 -14.01
C VAL A 330 24.20 -11.54 -13.60
N ALA A 331 23.97 -12.09 -12.41
CA ALA A 331 24.65 -13.28 -11.91
C ALA A 331 23.64 -14.29 -11.36
N MET A 332 24.06 -15.55 -11.26
CA MET A 332 23.29 -16.66 -10.69
C MET A 332 24.15 -17.46 -9.73
N ALA A 333 23.56 -17.96 -8.65
CA ALA A 333 24.18 -18.92 -7.73
C ALA A 333 23.19 -20.06 -7.37
N GLN A 334 23.64 -21.32 -7.35
CA GLN A 334 22.79 -22.47 -6.99
C GLN A 334 23.21 -23.09 -5.66
N PHE A 335 22.24 -23.37 -4.80
CA PHE A 335 22.42 -23.83 -3.43
C PHE A 335 21.71 -25.16 -3.18
N PRO A 336 22.21 -25.96 -2.22
CA PRO A 336 21.57 -27.21 -1.85
C PRO A 336 20.21 -27.03 -1.16
N ASN A 337 19.95 -25.86 -0.57
CA ASN A 337 18.66 -25.51 0.03
C ASN A 337 18.51 -23.98 0.21
N VAL A 338 17.27 -23.53 0.45
CA VAL A 338 16.90 -22.13 0.68
C VAL A 338 17.63 -21.50 1.86
N GLU A 339 17.87 -22.27 2.93
CA GLU A 339 18.55 -21.75 4.12
C GLU A 339 19.95 -21.23 3.79
N LYS A 340 20.72 -21.99 3.00
CA LYS A 340 22.03 -21.58 2.50
C LYS A 340 21.95 -20.39 1.55
N ALA A 341 20.97 -20.38 0.65
CA ALA A 341 20.76 -19.27 -0.29
C ALA A 341 20.51 -17.96 0.46
N VAL A 342 19.51 -17.91 1.34
CA VAL A 342 19.13 -16.70 2.06
C VAL A 342 20.21 -16.24 3.04
N SER A 343 20.93 -17.17 3.69
CA SER A 343 22.09 -16.81 4.53
C SER A 343 23.18 -16.08 3.73
N ALA A 344 23.41 -16.47 2.47
CA ALA A 344 24.34 -15.77 1.59
C ALA A 344 23.86 -14.35 1.25
N VAL A 345 22.56 -14.17 1.00
CA VAL A 345 21.96 -12.85 0.71
C VAL A 345 22.21 -11.87 1.85
N GLN A 346 22.03 -12.30 3.10
CA GLN A 346 22.27 -11.45 4.26
C GLN A 346 23.72 -10.94 4.35
N GLU A 347 24.69 -11.81 4.08
CA GLU A 347 26.10 -11.43 4.10
C GLU A 347 26.47 -10.55 2.90
N VAL A 348 25.86 -10.79 1.73
CA VAL A 348 26.02 -9.92 0.55
C VAL A 348 25.49 -8.51 0.82
N LEU A 349 24.27 -8.38 1.33
CA LEU A 349 23.61 -7.08 1.54
C LEU A 349 24.24 -6.26 2.66
N ASN A 350 24.65 -6.90 3.75
CA ASN A 350 25.35 -6.22 4.86
C ASN A 350 26.85 -6.00 4.58
N GLY A 351 27.36 -6.52 3.46
CA GLY A 351 28.73 -6.34 3.04
C GLY A 351 28.99 -4.96 2.42
N PRO A 352 30.28 -4.60 2.21
CA PRO A 352 30.66 -3.29 1.68
C PRO A 352 30.13 -3.01 0.26
N TYR A 353 29.77 -4.04 -0.50
CA TYR A 353 29.25 -3.94 -1.86
C TYR A 353 27.73 -4.15 -1.96
N GLY A 354 27.02 -4.30 -0.84
CA GLY A 354 25.57 -4.52 -0.84
C GLY A 354 24.78 -3.43 -1.58
N ASN A 355 25.26 -2.19 -1.56
CA ASN A 355 24.65 -1.05 -2.29
C ASN A 355 24.65 -1.19 -3.82
N HIS A 356 25.46 -2.12 -4.36
CA HIS A 356 25.48 -2.46 -5.79
C HIS A 356 24.47 -3.53 -6.17
N ILE A 357 23.78 -4.16 -5.21
CA ILE A 357 22.68 -5.07 -5.51
C ILE A 357 21.47 -4.23 -5.87
N GLN A 358 21.02 -4.33 -7.12
CA GLN A 358 19.76 -3.76 -7.57
C GLN A 358 18.60 -4.71 -7.29
N CYS A 359 18.81 -6.00 -7.56
CA CYS A 359 17.83 -7.06 -7.33
C CYS A 359 18.54 -8.31 -6.78
N VAL A 360 17.87 -9.05 -5.90
CA VAL A 360 18.29 -10.40 -5.51
C VAL A 360 17.05 -11.28 -5.30
N GLU A 361 16.90 -12.26 -6.18
CA GLU A 361 15.67 -13.03 -6.34
C GLU A 361 15.95 -14.52 -6.12
N LEU A 362 15.10 -15.21 -5.37
CA LEU A 362 15.15 -16.66 -5.19
C LEU A 362 14.11 -17.32 -6.08
N LEU A 363 14.52 -18.36 -6.79
CA LEU A 363 13.62 -19.37 -7.35
C LEU A 363 13.95 -20.70 -6.65
N ASP A 364 12.94 -21.35 -6.07
CA ASP A 364 13.17 -22.64 -5.44
C ASP A 364 13.33 -23.78 -6.47
N ASP A 365 13.77 -24.94 -6.02
CA ASP A 365 13.95 -26.13 -6.86
C ASP A 365 12.68 -26.49 -7.66
N ARG A 366 11.49 -26.39 -7.06
CA ARG A 366 10.22 -26.62 -7.75
C ARG A 366 9.95 -25.61 -8.86
N MET A 367 10.21 -24.32 -8.61
CA MET A 367 10.13 -23.28 -9.62
C MET A 367 11.13 -23.52 -10.77
N MET A 368 12.37 -23.87 -10.46
CA MET A 368 13.37 -24.21 -11.46
C MET A 368 12.97 -25.42 -12.30
N SER A 369 12.35 -26.43 -11.69
CA SER A 369 11.76 -27.57 -12.39
C SER A 369 10.62 -27.15 -13.32
N ALA A 370 9.70 -26.29 -12.85
CA ALA A 370 8.60 -25.77 -13.66
C ALA A 370 9.10 -24.95 -14.87
N ILE A 371 10.13 -24.12 -14.68
CA ILE A 371 10.77 -23.36 -15.77
C ILE A 371 11.34 -24.29 -16.84
N ASN A 372 12.07 -25.33 -16.42
CA ASN A 372 12.63 -26.31 -17.35
C ASN A 372 11.52 -27.06 -18.12
N GLN A 373 10.42 -27.41 -17.46
CA GLN A 373 9.29 -28.15 -18.06
C GLN A 373 8.48 -27.29 -19.03
N ALA A 374 8.24 -26.02 -18.70
CA ALA A 374 7.45 -25.10 -19.53
C ALA A 374 8.13 -24.76 -20.86
N GLY A 375 9.46 -24.93 -20.98
CA GLY A 375 10.19 -24.72 -22.23
C GLY A 375 10.25 -23.26 -22.69
N LEU A 376 10.01 -22.30 -21.79
CA LEU A 376 10.03 -20.85 -22.08
C LEU A 376 11.45 -20.25 -22.09
N VAL A 377 12.47 -21.04 -21.74
CA VAL A 377 13.86 -20.62 -21.64
C VAL A 377 14.74 -21.41 -22.61
N SER A 378 15.80 -20.77 -23.13
CA SER A 378 16.67 -21.33 -24.18
C SER A 378 17.54 -22.49 -23.71
N ARG A 379 17.84 -22.57 -22.41
CA ARG A 379 18.64 -23.63 -21.80
C ARG A 379 18.10 -24.01 -20.41
N PRO A 380 17.95 -25.31 -20.09
CA PRO A 380 17.57 -25.73 -18.76
C PRO A 380 18.73 -25.61 -17.77
N TYR A 381 18.41 -25.43 -16.49
CA TYR A 381 19.39 -25.45 -15.39
C TYR A 381 19.16 -26.66 -14.46
N PRO A 382 20.19 -27.09 -13.70
CA PRO A 382 20.00 -28.06 -12.62
C PRO A 382 18.90 -27.61 -11.67
N VAL A 383 18.03 -28.55 -11.30
CA VAL A 383 16.94 -28.31 -10.34
C VAL A 383 17.55 -28.16 -8.95
N SER A 384 17.62 -26.92 -8.49
CA SER A 384 18.27 -26.51 -7.24
C SER A 384 17.74 -25.14 -6.86
N ASP A 385 17.69 -24.82 -5.56
CA ASP A 385 17.37 -23.47 -5.12
C ASP A 385 18.40 -22.49 -5.69
N THR A 386 17.92 -21.46 -6.38
CA THR A 386 18.75 -20.61 -7.23
C THR A 386 18.51 -19.14 -6.92
N LEU A 387 19.59 -18.41 -6.64
CA LEU A 387 19.59 -16.95 -6.54
C LEU A 387 19.95 -16.33 -7.87
N PHE A 388 19.23 -15.27 -8.24
CA PHE A 388 19.56 -14.36 -9.34
C PHE A 388 19.87 -12.99 -8.78
N PHE A 389 20.97 -12.40 -9.22
CA PHE A 389 21.41 -11.08 -8.81
C PHE A 389 21.40 -10.15 -10.01
N LYS A 390 20.92 -8.92 -9.82
CA LYS A 390 21.21 -7.80 -10.72
C LYS A 390 22.13 -6.84 -10.00
N ILE A 391 23.33 -6.65 -10.55
CA ILE A 391 24.41 -5.85 -9.96
C ILE A 391 24.53 -4.57 -10.78
N GLN A 392 24.45 -3.42 -10.12
CA GLN A 392 24.47 -2.09 -10.76
C GLN A 392 25.72 -1.29 -10.41
N GLY A 393 26.15 -0.44 -11.34
CA GLY A 393 27.28 0.46 -11.18
C GLY A 393 28.06 0.63 -12.48
N ASP A 394 29.21 1.29 -12.39
CA ASP A 394 30.18 1.26 -13.47
C ASP A 394 30.93 -0.09 -13.50
N ASP A 395 31.70 -0.34 -14.56
CA ASP A 395 32.42 -1.59 -14.76
C ASP A 395 33.32 -1.99 -13.57
N PRO A 396 34.13 -1.09 -12.96
CA PRO A 396 34.90 -1.40 -11.77
C PRO A 396 34.03 -1.81 -10.57
N ALA A 397 32.94 -1.09 -10.30
CA ALA A 397 32.05 -1.40 -9.18
C ALA A 397 31.38 -2.76 -9.36
N ILE A 398 30.86 -3.05 -10.56
CA ILE A 398 30.24 -4.34 -10.88
C ILE A 398 31.24 -5.48 -10.70
N LYS A 399 32.49 -5.33 -11.17
CA LYS A 399 33.54 -6.35 -11.02
C LYS A 399 33.87 -6.64 -9.55
N LEU A 400 34.01 -5.59 -8.73
CA LEU A 400 34.30 -5.74 -7.30
C LEU A 400 33.13 -6.39 -6.55
N ALA A 401 31.91 -5.94 -6.81
CA ALA A 401 30.70 -6.51 -6.24
C ALA A 401 30.54 -7.99 -6.63
N SER A 402 30.68 -8.33 -7.92
CA SER A 402 30.60 -9.70 -8.42
C SER A 402 31.64 -10.63 -7.78
N LYS A 403 32.89 -10.17 -7.62
CA LYS A 403 33.94 -10.93 -6.92
C LYS A 403 33.58 -11.17 -5.45
N SER A 404 33.03 -10.17 -4.78
CA SER A 404 32.57 -10.31 -3.39
C SER A 404 31.41 -11.29 -3.27
N ILE A 405 30.41 -11.18 -4.14
CA ILE A 405 29.24 -12.09 -4.18
C ILE A 405 29.72 -13.52 -4.41
N SER A 406 30.57 -13.75 -5.41
CA SER A 406 31.12 -15.09 -5.73
C SER A 406 31.82 -15.73 -4.53
N ALA A 407 32.61 -14.95 -3.77
CA ALA A 407 33.26 -15.43 -2.56
C ALA A 407 32.25 -15.80 -1.44
N ILE A 408 31.23 -14.96 -1.23
CA ILE A 408 30.21 -15.16 -0.20
C ILE A 408 29.33 -16.37 -0.55
N VAL A 409 28.78 -16.44 -1.76
CA VAL A 409 27.91 -17.58 -2.14
C VAL A 409 28.67 -18.91 -2.07
N LYS A 410 29.96 -18.92 -2.45
CA LYS A 410 30.82 -20.11 -2.29
C LYS A 410 31.01 -20.50 -0.82
N LYS A 411 31.25 -19.53 0.07
CA LYS A 411 31.36 -19.75 1.52
C LYS A 411 30.09 -20.40 2.09
N HIS A 412 28.92 -20.05 1.56
CA HIS A 412 27.62 -20.61 1.94
C HIS A 412 27.25 -21.91 1.21
N GLY A 413 28.16 -22.49 0.42
CA GLY A 413 27.99 -23.80 -0.18
C GLY A 413 27.35 -23.80 -1.56
N SER A 414 27.37 -22.67 -2.27
CA SER A 414 26.94 -22.60 -3.67
C SER A 414 27.75 -23.58 -4.53
N SER A 415 27.06 -24.46 -5.25
CA SER A 415 27.66 -25.47 -6.13
C SER A 415 28.02 -24.91 -7.51
N ARG A 416 27.35 -23.84 -7.91
CA ARG A 416 27.51 -23.17 -9.20
C ARG A 416 27.39 -21.66 -9.03
N PHE A 417 28.21 -20.90 -9.74
CA PHE A 417 28.09 -19.45 -9.87
C PHE A 417 28.33 -19.06 -11.32
N GLU A 418 27.40 -18.30 -11.90
CA GLU A 418 27.52 -17.77 -13.25
C GLU A 418 27.37 -16.26 -13.25
N PHE A 419 28.18 -15.58 -14.05
CA PHE A 419 28.13 -14.14 -14.23
C PHE A 419 28.03 -13.85 -15.73
N ALA A 420 26.99 -13.13 -16.14
CA ALA A 420 26.79 -12.77 -17.55
C ALA A 420 27.89 -11.80 -18.02
N SER A 421 28.60 -12.21 -19.07
CA SER A 421 29.62 -11.40 -19.73
C SER A 421 29.04 -10.50 -20.82
N THR A 422 27.88 -10.89 -21.39
CA THR A 422 27.18 -10.13 -22.43
C THR A 422 25.78 -9.71 -21.99
N GLU A 423 25.18 -8.74 -22.70
CA GLU A 423 23.80 -8.32 -22.42
C GLU A 423 22.79 -9.44 -22.72
N LYS A 424 23.03 -10.20 -23.80
CA LYS A 424 22.23 -11.36 -24.16
C LYS A 424 22.24 -12.43 -23.06
N GLU A 425 23.42 -12.76 -22.51
CA GLU A 425 23.53 -13.70 -21.39
C GLU A 425 22.82 -13.17 -20.13
N ALA A 426 22.86 -11.85 -19.90
CA ALA A 426 22.19 -11.22 -18.76
C ALA A 426 20.67 -11.31 -18.91
N GLU A 427 20.15 -11.02 -20.10
CA GLU A 427 18.74 -11.18 -20.45
C GLU A 427 18.30 -12.63 -20.30
N GLU A 428 19.04 -13.59 -20.86
CA GLU A 428 18.74 -15.03 -20.75
C GLU A 428 18.67 -15.50 -19.28
N LEU A 429 19.63 -15.09 -18.43
CA LEU A 429 19.58 -15.39 -17.00
C LEU A 429 18.36 -14.75 -16.33
N TRP A 430 18.12 -13.46 -16.57
CA TRP A 430 17.03 -12.72 -15.93
C TRP A 430 15.64 -13.17 -16.39
N MET A 431 15.52 -13.68 -17.64
CA MET A 431 14.25 -14.19 -18.15
C MET A 431 13.73 -15.39 -17.39
N ASN A 432 14.61 -16.23 -16.83
CA ASN A 432 14.21 -17.34 -15.96
C ASN A 432 13.40 -16.82 -14.76
N ARG A 433 13.81 -15.68 -14.18
CA ARG A 433 13.07 -15.03 -13.09
C ARG A 433 11.78 -14.37 -13.58
N LYS A 434 11.79 -13.70 -14.73
CA LYS A 434 10.60 -13.01 -15.26
C LYS A 434 9.47 -13.97 -15.63
N TYR A 435 9.78 -15.18 -16.09
CA TYR A 435 8.76 -16.17 -16.48
C TYR A 435 8.23 -17.03 -15.33
N ALA A 436 8.64 -16.82 -14.08
CA ALA A 436 8.29 -17.68 -12.94
C ALA A 436 6.80 -18.10 -12.86
N LEU A 437 5.87 -17.13 -12.86
CA LEU A 437 4.43 -17.41 -12.82
C LEU A 437 3.95 -18.13 -14.09
N MET A 438 4.36 -17.66 -15.28
CA MET A 438 3.98 -18.27 -16.56
C MET A 438 4.50 -19.70 -16.69
N SER A 439 5.71 -19.97 -16.22
CA SER A 439 6.33 -21.28 -16.19
C SER A 439 5.62 -22.22 -15.22
N THR A 440 5.21 -21.72 -14.06
CA THR A 440 4.40 -22.49 -13.12
C THR A 440 3.07 -22.90 -13.76
N MET A 441 2.33 -21.95 -14.34
CA MET A 441 1.07 -22.26 -15.02
C MET A 441 1.26 -23.16 -16.26
N GLY A 442 2.34 -22.96 -17.02
CA GLY A 442 2.64 -23.75 -18.22
C GLY A 442 3.04 -25.20 -17.91
N ALA A 443 3.70 -25.44 -16.78
CA ALA A 443 4.04 -26.78 -16.31
C ALA A 443 2.81 -27.58 -15.84
N PHE A 444 1.73 -26.89 -15.46
CA PHE A 444 0.51 -27.50 -14.91
C PHE A 444 -0.76 -27.02 -15.63
N PRO A 445 -0.94 -27.37 -16.92
CA PRO A 445 -2.06 -26.89 -17.72
C PRO A 445 -3.41 -27.35 -17.13
N GLY A 446 -4.39 -26.44 -17.11
CA GLY A 446 -5.74 -26.69 -16.59
C GLY A 446 -5.89 -26.52 -15.08
N MET A 447 -4.81 -26.22 -14.34
CA MET A 447 -4.89 -25.80 -12.95
C MET A 447 -5.04 -24.27 -12.84
N ARG A 448 -5.55 -23.80 -11.71
CA ARG A 448 -5.53 -22.41 -11.27
C ARG A 448 -4.44 -22.20 -10.23
N CYS A 449 -4.02 -20.96 -10.04
CA CYS A 449 -3.01 -20.57 -9.07
C CYS A 449 -3.58 -19.59 -8.06
N TRP A 450 -3.42 -19.89 -6.78
CA TRP A 450 -3.55 -18.92 -5.71
C TRP A 450 -2.17 -18.33 -5.47
N THR A 451 -1.96 -17.12 -5.99
CA THR A 451 -0.74 -16.35 -5.75
C THR A 451 -0.91 -15.59 -4.45
N THR A 452 -0.03 -15.83 -3.48
CA THR A 452 -0.01 -15.11 -2.21
C THR A 452 1.41 -14.71 -1.84
N ASP A 453 1.55 -13.72 -0.98
CA ASP A 453 2.81 -13.19 -0.52
C ASP A 453 2.81 -12.93 0.99
N VAL A 454 4.00 -13.00 1.59
CA VAL A 454 4.27 -12.55 2.96
C VAL A 454 5.68 -11.97 3.03
N CYS A 455 5.95 -11.14 4.03
CA CYS A 455 7.29 -10.61 4.25
C CYS A 455 7.67 -10.72 5.72
N VAL A 456 8.92 -11.05 6.01
CA VAL A 456 9.49 -11.15 7.36
C VAL A 456 10.82 -10.41 7.42
N PRO A 457 11.34 -10.08 8.61
CA PRO A 457 12.74 -9.68 8.75
C PRO A 457 13.65 -10.69 8.03
N VAL A 458 14.60 -10.22 7.22
CA VAL A 458 15.41 -11.09 6.33
C VAL A 458 16.06 -12.27 7.07
N SER A 459 16.37 -12.12 8.36
CA SER A 459 16.88 -13.20 9.23
C SER A 459 15.93 -14.34 9.54
N ARG A 460 14.62 -14.15 9.33
CA ARG A 460 13.57 -15.14 9.57
C ARG A 460 13.12 -15.82 8.28
N LEU A 461 13.42 -15.25 7.12
CA LEU A 461 13.05 -15.80 5.81
C LEU A 461 13.48 -17.26 5.58
N PRO A 462 14.71 -17.70 5.97
CA PRO A 462 15.10 -19.11 5.85
C PRO A 462 14.13 -20.07 6.54
N GLN A 463 13.77 -19.72 7.78
CA GLN A 463 12.88 -20.52 8.62
C GLN A 463 11.48 -20.57 8.01
N LEU A 464 10.94 -19.40 7.61
CA LEU A 464 9.59 -19.31 7.05
C LEU A 464 9.44 -20.14 5.77
N VAL A 465 10.41 -20.06 4.84
CA VAL A 465 10.34 -20.82 3.59
C VAL A 465 10.46 -22.32 3.86
N TYR A 466 11.41 -22.74 4.72
CA TYR A 466 11.58 -24.16 5.07
C TYR A 466 10.30 -24.76 5.67
N GLU A 467 9.72 -24.09 6.67
CA GLU A 467 8.50 -24.54 7.31
C GLU A 467 7.31 -24.56 6.32
N THR A 468 7.27 -23.64 5.34
CA THR A 468 6.19 -23.57 4.36
C THR A 468 6.26 -24.69 3.35
N LYS A 469 7.45 -24.94 2.80
CA LYS A 469 7.67 -26.06 1.88
C LYS A 469 7.30 -27.39 2.55
N LYS A 470 7.71 -27.57 3.81
CA LYS A 470 7.37 -28.76 4.59
C LYS A 470 5.85 -28.91 4.81
N ASP A 471 5.16 -27.84 5.21
CA ASP A 471 3.70 -27.84 5.42
C ASP A 471 2.94 -28.21 4.11
N LEU A 472 3.32 -27.61 2.98
CA LEU A 472 2.69 -27.87 1.69
C LEU A 472 2.99 -29.30 1.19
N GLU A 473 4.19 -29.82 1.45
CA GLU A 473 4.58 -31.20 1.17
C GLU A 473 3.75 -32.22 1.95
N GLU A 474 3.60 -32.02 3.26
CA GLU A 474 2.86 -32.94 4.13
C GLU A 474 1.37 -33.02 3.76
N ILE A 475 0.82 -31.94 3.20
CA ILE A 475 -0.59 -31.87 2.78
C ILE A 475 -0.78 -32.31 1.31
N GLY A 476 0.32 -32.43 0.55
CA GLY A 476 0.31 -32.86 -0.83
C GLY A 476 -0.14 -31.78 -1.81
N LEU A 477 0.06 -30.49 -1.49
CA LEU A 477 -0.21 -29.38 -2.38
C LEU A 477 0.99 -29.12 -3.32
N ILE A 478 0.69 -28.86 -4.58
CA ILE A 478 1.69 -28.48 -5.57
C ILE A 478 1.88 -26.97 -5.48
N SER A 479 3.13 -26.54 -5.30
CA SER A 479 3.46 -25.14 -5.24
C SER A 479 4.87 -24.85 -5.72
N THR A 480 5.12 -23.59 -6.07
CA THR A 480 6.44 -23.07 -6.43
C THR A 480 6.69 -21.75 -5.70
N ILE A 481 7.97 -21.44 -5.46
CA ILE A 481 8.37 -20.22 -4.75
C ILE A 481 9.21 -19.32 -5.66
N VAL A 482 8.86 -18.04 -5.65
CA VAL A 482 9.69 -16.95 -6.16
C VAL A 482 9.74 -15.85 -5.11
N GLY A 483 10.91 -15.28 -4.83
CA GLY A 483 10.97 -14.27 -3.77
C GLY A 483 11.97 -13.15 -3.98
N HIS A 484 11.55 -11.96 -3.58
CA HIS A 484 12.39 -10.78 -3.36
C HIS A 484 13.18 -10.97 -2.04
N VAL A 485 14.09 -11.92 -2.03
CA VAL A 485 14.75 -12.36 -0.79
C VAL A 485 15.68 -11.31 -0.19
N GLY A 486 15.93 -10.22 -0.92
CA GLY A 486 16.74 -9.10 -0.47
C GLY A 486 16.06 -8.20 0.56
N ASP A 487 14.73 -8.15 0.57
CA ASP A 487 13.94 -7.37 1.53
C ASP A 487 13.05 -8.24 2.43
N GLY A 488 13.11 -9.56 2.28
CA GLY A 488 12.45 -10.51 3.18
C GLY A 488 11.11 -11.01 2.68
N ASN A 489 10.73 -10.67 1.44
CA ASN A 489 9.48 -11.08 0.82
C ASN A 489 9.64 -12.32 -0.07
N PHE A 490 8.66 -13.21 -0.04
CA PHE A 490 8.49 -14.22 -1.06
C PHE A 490 7.02 -14.46 -1.40
N HIS A 491 6.84 -15.06 -2.56
CA HIS A 491 5.57 -15.42 -3.16
C HIS A 491 5.45 -16.94 -3.18
N GLU A 492 4.31 -17.42 -2.72
CA GLU A 492 3.91 -18.81 -2.85
C GLU A 492 2.84 -18.91 -3.94
N LEU A 493 3.13 -19.74 -4.95
CA LEU A 493 2.21 -20.03 -6.06
C LEU A 493 1.59 -21.40 -5.83
N ILE A 494 0.42 -21.45 -5.19
CA ILE A 494 -0.23 -22.71 -4.82
C ILE A 494 -1.23 -23.11 -5.90
N LEU A 495 -1.05 -24.29 -6.49
CA LEU A 495 -1.88 -24.76 -7.59
C LEU A 495 -3.05 -25.61 -7.08
N PHE A 496 -4.21 -25.44 -7.71
CA PHE A 496 -5.42 -26.21 -7.44
C PHE A 496 -6.26 -26.39 -8.71
N LYS A 497 -7.17 -27.35 -8.72
CA LYS A 497 -8.12 -27.57 -9.81
C LYS A 497 -9.36 -26.73 -9.62
N ASP A 498 -9.83 -26.12 -10.70
CA ASP A 498 -11.12 -25.43 -10.69
C ASP A 498 -12.24 -26.46 -10.41
N GLN A 499 -13.23 -26.10 -9.58
CA GLN A 499 -14.35 -26.96 -9.14
C GLN A 499 -14.04 -28.07 -8.12
N ASP A 500 -12.85 -28.08 -7.50
CA ASP A 500 -12.57 -28.91 -6.32
C ASP A 500 -12.61 -28.04 -5.04
N ASP A 501 -13.80 -27.89 -4.47
CA ASP A 501 -14.02 -27.10 -3.25
C ASP A 501 -13.21 -27.62 -2.06
N GLN A 502 -12.91 -28.93 -2.02
CA GLN A 502 -12.10 -29.52 -0.95
C GLN A 502 -10.62 -29.17 -1.11
N GLU A 503 -10.10 -29.19 -2.34
CA GLU A 503 -8.74 -28.75 -2.63
C GLU A 503 -8.58 -27.24 -2.36
N LEU A 504 -9.56 -26.42 -2.77
CA LEU A 504 -9.55 -24.98 -2.50
C LEU A 504 -9.57 -24.68 -0.98
N ALA A 505 -10.35 -25.42 -0.19
CA ALA A 505 -10.34 -25.29 1.27
C ALA A 505 -8.97 -25.62 1.87
N LYS A 506 -8.29 -26.68 1.38
CA LYS A 506 -6.93 -27.02 1.83
C LYS A 506 -5.92 -25.93 1.47
N VAL A 507 -6.01 -25.36 0.27
CA VAL A 507 -5.17 -24.22 -0.15
C VAL A 507 -5.42 -23.04 0.77
N SER A 508 -6.68 -22.68 1.02
CA SER A 508 -7.03 -21.61 1.96
C SER A 508 -6.40 -21.83 3.33
N ASP A 509 -6.56 -23.01 3.92
CA ASP A 509 -5.98 -23.34 5.22
C ASP A 509 -4.44 -23.23 5.22
N ALA A 510 -3.79 -23.63 4.13
CA ALA A 510 -2.34 -23.48 3.97
C ALA A 510 -1.89 -22.02 3.90
N VAL A 511 -2.62 -21.17 3.17
CA VAL A 511 -2.37 -19.73 3.13
C VAL A 511 -2.55 -19.10 4.52
N HIS A 512 -3.57 -19.52 5.28
CA HIS A 512 -3.77 -19.03 6.66
C HIS A 512 -2.62 -19.45 7.58
N ARG A 513 -2.13 -20.68 7.48
CA ARG A 513 -0.96 -21.14 8.25
C ARG A 513 0.32 -20.41 7.83
N LEU A 514 0.50 -20.11 6.54
CA LEU A 514 1.62 -19.30 6.04
C LEU A 514 1.58 -17.88 6.63
N VAL A 515 0.44 -17.19 6.56
CA VAL A 515 0.28 -15.84 7.13
C VAL A 515 0.56 -15.85 8.63
N LYS A 516 -0.04 -16.77 9.39
CA LYS A 516 0.20 -16.88 10.84
C LYS A 516 1.67 -17.15 11.18
N ARG A 517 2.36 -17.98 10.40
CA ARG A 517 3.81 -18.19 10.57
C ARG A 517 4.61 -16.93 10.27
N SER A 518 4.24 -16.15 9.24
CA SER A 518 4.85 -14.86 8.97
C SER A 518 4.69 -13.89 10.16
N LEU A 519 3.47 -13.72 10.67
CA LEU A 519 3.18 -12.82 11.81
C LEU A 519 3.91 -13.27 13.08
N ALA A 520 3.95 -14.58 13.37
CA ALA A 520 4.70 -15.13 14.50
C ALA A 520 6.22 -14.89 14.41
N LEU A 521 6.74 -14.62 13.21
CA LEU A 521 8.13 -14.29 12.93
C LEU A 521 8.38 -12.78 12.81
N ASP A 522 7.48 -11.95 13.36
CA ASP A 522 7.55 -10.47 13.30
C ASP A 522 7.44 -9.94 11.86
N GLY A 523 6.73 -10.68 11.01
CA GLY A 523 6.44 -10.33 9.63
C GLY A 523 5.08 -9.68 9.42
N THR A 524 4.66 -9.68 8.16
CA THR A 524 3.38 -9.13 7.68
C THR A 524 2.60 -10.18 6.90
N CYS A 525 1.26 -10.05 6.90
CA CYS A 525 0.37 -10.87 6.09
C CYS A 525 0.48 -10.57 4.60
N THR A 526 1.07 -9.43 4.20
CA THR A 526 1.20 -9.01 2.80
C THR A 526 2.47 -8.19 2.60
N GLY A 527 3.34 -8.62 1.69
CA GLY A 527 4.57 -7.90 1.38
C GLY A 527 4.32 -6.73 0.43
N GLU A 528 3.55 -6.97 -0.63
CA GLU A 528 3.33 -6.02 -1.72
C GLU A 528 1.94 -6.06 -2.39
N HIS A 529 1.16 -7.14 -2.22
CA HIS A 529 -0.11 -7.29 -2.94
C HIS A 529 -1.26 -6.46 -2.36
N GLY A 530 -1.11 -5.95 -1.14
CA GLY A 530 -2.17 -5.28 -0.38
C GLY A 530 -3.01 -6.26 0.43
N VAL A 531 -4.11 -5.76 0.98
CA VAL A 531 -5.03 -6.49 1.86
C VAL A 531 -6.29 -6.89 1.12
N GLY A 532 -6.89 -5.96 0.40
CA GLY A 532 -8.08 -6.15 -0.41
C GLY A 532 -9.22 -6.84 0.36
N ILE A 533 -9.77 -7.89 -0.24
CA ILE A 533 -10.76 -8.77 0.38
C ILE A 533 -10.07 -9.88 1.19
N GLY A 534 -8.94 -10.37 0.66
CA GLY A 534 -8.34 -11.64 1.07
C GLY A 534 -7.67 -11.67 2.42
N LYS A 535 -7.12 -10.55 2.86
CA LYS A 535 -6.23 -10.53 4.04
C LYS A 535 -6.73 -9.65 5.17
N LYS A 536 -7.93 -9.08 5.03
CA LYS A 536 -8.50 -8.14 6.02
C LYS A 536 -8.64 -8.77 7.40
N GLU A 537 -8.86 -10.08 7.50
CA GLU A 537 -8.99 -10.78 8.78
C GLU A 537 -7.70 -10.82 9.60
N PHE A 538 -6.53 -10.70 8.97
CA PHE A 538 -5.24 -10.74 9.63
C PHE A 538 -4.79 -9.39 10.20
N LEU A 539 -5.46 -8.29 9.82
CA LEU A 539 -5.01 -6.95 10.20
C LEU A 539 -5.04 -6.69 11.71
N VAL A 540 -6.00 -7.27 12.43
CA VAL A 540 -6.06 -7.12 13.89
C VAL A 540 -4.89 -7.86 14.55
N GLU A 541 -4.54 -9.05 14.05
CA GLU A 541 -3.40 -9.82 14.54
C GLU A 541 -2.07 -9.11 14.23
N GLU A 542 -1.92 -8.53 13.03
CA GLU A 542 -0.70 -7.83 12.62
C GLU A 542 -0.53 -6.45 13.28
N LEU A 543 -1.56 -5.60 13.28
CA LEU A 543 -1.45 -4.18 13.66
C LEU A 543 -1.96 -3.89 15.06
N GLY A 544 -2.73 -4.80 15.66
CA GLY A 544 -3.46 -4.61 16.90
C GLY A 544 -4.76 -3.81 16.73
N GLU A 545 -5.73 -4.08 17.61
CA GLU A 545 -7.07 -3.46 17.60
C GLU A 545 -7.03 -1.93 17.54
N GLY A 546 -6.18 -1.29 18.35
CA GLY A 546 -6.09 0.17 18.40
C GLY A 546 -5.66 0.81 17.08
N THR A 547 -4.74 0.17 16.35
CA THR A 547 -4.28 0.65 15.04
C THR A 547 -5.37 0.46 13.99
N VAL A 548 -6.03 -0.69 13.98
CA VAL A 548 -7.16 -0.97 13.07
C VAL A 548 -8.32 -0.01 13.31
N GLU A 549 -8.67 0.29 14.57
CA GLU A 549 -9.72 1.26 14.88
C GLU A 549 -9.34 2.70 14.50
N LEU A 550 -8.06 3.06 14.58
CA LEU A 550 -7.56 4.32 14.01
C LEU A 550 -7.78 4.37 12.49
N MET A 551 -7.42 3.30 11.77
CA MET A 551 -7.66 3.20 10.32
C MET A 551 -9.15 3.35 9.98
N LYS A 552 -10.03 2.62 10.68
CA LYS A 552 -11.49 2.73 10.52
C LYS A 552 -12.00 4.13 10.85
N SER A 553 -11.45 4.78 11.88
CA SER A 553 -11.84 6.14 12.27
C SER A 553 -11.48 7.18 11.20
N ILE A 554 -10.30 7.04 10.59
CA ILE A 554 -9.89 7.88 9.46
C ILE A 554 -10.82 7.65 8.27
N LYS A 555 -11.09 6.39 7.91
CA LYS A 555 -12.05 6.03 6.85
C LYS A 555 -13.43 6.65 7.08
N LYS A 556 -14.00 6.49 8.27
CA LYS A 556 -15.31 7.06 8.64
C LYS A 556 -15.32 8.59 8.60
N THR A 557 -14.18 9.23 8.87
CA THR A 557 -14.05 10.69 8.83
C THR A 557 -13.97 11.22 7.40
N ILE A 558 -13.20 10.55 6.53
CA ILE A 558 -12.98 10.99 5.15
C ILE A 558 -14.16 10.59 4.24
N ASP A 559 -14.74 9.40 4.48
CA ASP A 559 -15.83 8.83 3.71
C ASP A 559 -16.99 8.40 4.64
N PRO A 560 -17.77 9.35 5.17
CA PRO A 560 -18.84 9.06 6.14
C PRO A 560 -20.00 8.23 5.55
N LEU A 561 -20.14 8.21 4.22
CA LEU A 561 -21.13 7.39 3.51
C LEU A 561 -20.60 6.01 3.11
N ASN A 562 -19.31 5.73 3.37
CA ASN A 562 -18.63 4.49 3.01
C ASN A 562 -18.78 4.14 1.52
N LEU A 563 -18.69 5.12 0.62
CA LEU A 563 -18.84 4.90 -0.82
C LEU A 563 -17.54 4.46 -1.50
N MET A 564 -16.38 4.79 -0.95
CA MET A 564 -15.07 4.48 -1.53
C MET A 564 -14.65 3.04 -1.22
N ASN A 565 -14.72 2.18 -2.22
CA ASN A 565 -14.31 0.79 -2.22
C ASN A 565 -14.73 -0.02 -0.96
N PRO A 566 -16.03 -0.01 -0.59
CA PRO A 566 -16.49 -0.62 0.65
C PRO A 566 -16.31 -2.14 0.67
N GLY A 567 -16.15 -2.69 1.88
CA GLY A 567 -16.00 -4.13 2.12
C GLY A 567 -14.58 -4.69 1.91
N LYS A 568 -13.63 -3.81 1.58
CA LYS A 568 -12.20 -4.13 1.37
C LYS A 568 -11.32 -3.37 2.36
N LEU A 569 -10.07 -3.82 2.50
CA LEU A 569 -9.01 -3.34 3.41
C LEU A 569 -9.34 -3.52 4.90
N TYR A 570 -10.49 -3.04 5.37
CA TYR A 570 -10.83 -3.05 6.79
C TYR A 570 -11.48 -4.37 7.20
N PRO A 571 -11.16 -4.92 8.39
CA PRO A 571 -11.88 -6.07 8.93
C PRO A 571 -13.37 -5.74 9.08
N ASP A 572 -14.23 -6.72 8.80
CA ASP A 572 -15.66 -6.57 9.03
C ASP A 572 -15.92 -6.37 10.54
N ASP A 573 -16.91 -5.56 10.87
CA ASP A 573 -17.32 -5.43 12.27
C ASP A 573 -17.84 -6.80 12.74
N GLU A 574 -17.39 -7.28 13.90
CA GLU A 574 -17.88 -8.53 14.46
C GLU A 574 -19.41 -8.49 14.47
N LYS A 575 -20.04 -9.48 13.84
CA LYS A 575 -21.45 -9.75 14.07
C LYS A 575 -21.54 -10.04 15.56
N LYS A 576 -21.93 -9.05 16.37
CA LYS A 576 -22.33 -9.27 17.77
C LYS A 576 -23.26 -10.48 17.72
N SER A 577 -22.79 -11.62 18.22
CA SER A 577 -23.62 -12.81 18.26
C SER A 577 -24.83 -12.37 19.08
N SER A 578 -26.00 -12.37 18.44
CA SER A 578 -27.26 -12.22 19.14
C SER A 578 -27.42 -13.51 19.94
N THR A 579 -26.74 -13.56 21.08
CA THR A 579 -27.01 -14.51 22.15
C THR A 579 -28.34 -14.07 22.75
N HIS A 580 -29.41 -14.66 22.20
CA HIS A 580 -30.72 -14.71 22.83
C HIS A 580 -30.80 -15.93 23.75
#